data_AF-R9MH92-F1
#
_entry.id   AF-R9MH92-F1
#
_cell.length_a   1.000
_cell.length_b   1.000
_cell.length_c   1.000
_cell.angle_alpha   90.00
_cell.angle_beta   90.00
_cell.angle_gamma   90.00
#
_symmetry.space_group_name_H-M   'P 1'
#
loop_
_entity.id
_entity.type
_entity.pdbx_description
1 polymer ?
#
loop_
_entity_poly.entity_id
_entity_poly.type
_entity_poly.pdbx_seq_one_letter_code
_entity_poly.pdbx_strand_id
1 'polypeptide(L)' 'MLSLGRNPGEYLVIGEDIVIQVVSMEGDLRLSIDAPKNVSIVRGEVYEKSHDKPACLSGKKGRRDRRAVPSP' A
#
# COMPACT_ATOMS: atom_id res chain seq x y z
N MET A 1 9.44 4.57 3.84
CA MET A 1 8.05 4.50 3.33
C MET A 1 7.61 5.92 3.01
N LEU A 2 7.13 6.16 1.80
CA LEU A 2 6.52 7.43 1.39
C LEU A 2 5.00 7.21 1.28
N SER A 3 4.20 8.10 1.87
CA SER A 3 2.74 8.02 1.84
C SER A 3 2.18 9.27 1.18
N LEU A 4 1.43 9.08 0.10
CA LEU A 4 0.80 10.16 -0.67
C LEU A 4 -0.70 9.87 -0.78
N GLY A 5 -1.53 10.84 -0.43
CA GLY A 5 -2.97 10.79 -0.72
C GLY A 5 -3.20 11.28 -2.15
N ARG A 6 -3.92 10.50 -2.96
CA ARG A 6 -4.33 10.84 -4.34
C ARG A 6 -5.84 10.74 -4.46
N ASN A 7 -6.44 11.67 -5.20
CA ASN A 7 -7.87 11.62 -5.54
C ASN A 7 -8.12 10.69 -6.74
N PRO A 8 -9.35 10.19 -6.94
CA PRO A 8 -9.71 9.47 -8.16
C PRO A 8 -9.44 10.32 -9.41
N GLY A 9 -8.75 9.74 -10.40
CA GLY A 9 -8.30 10.43 -11.61
C GLY A 9 -6.88 10.97 -11.54
N GLU A 10 -6.28 11.08 -10.35
CA GLU A 10 -4.87 11.43 -10.20
C GLU A 10 -3.96 10.21 -10.40
N TYR A 11 -2.70 10.48 -10.74
CA TYR A 11 -1.67 9.47 -10.94
C TYR A 11 -0.36 9.88 -10.27
N LEU A 12 0.52 8.89 -10.11
CA LEU A 12 1.90 9.05 -9.67
C LEU A 12 2.82 8.24 -10.57
N VAL A 13 4.07 8.66 -10.66
CA VAL A 13 5.10 8.01 -11.46
C VAL A 13 6.23 7.57 -10.53
N ILE A 14 6.71 6.34 -10.70
CA ILE A 14 7.84 5.77 -9.96
C ILE A 14 8.98 5.52 -10.96
N GLY A 15 10.11 6.18 -10.77
CA GLY A 15 11.21 6.15 -11.73
C GLY A 15 10.81 6.85 -13.03
N GLU A 16 11.03 6.19 -14.16
CA GLU A 16 10.73 6.72 -15.51
C GLU A 16 9.62 5.95 -16.23
N ASP A 17 9.37 4.70 -15.83
CA ASP A 17 8.53 3.76 -16.62
C ASP A 17 7.31 3.21 -15.89
N ILE A 18 7.15 3.48 -14.58
CA ILE A 18 6.04 2.93 -13.79
C ILE A 18 5.04 4.04 -13.47
N VAL A 19 3.81 3.90 -13.96
CA VAL A 19 2.72 4.84 -13.71
C VAL A 19 1.62 4.14 -12.90
N ILE A 20 1.19 4.75 -11.81
CA ILE A 20 0.08 4.26 -10.99
C ILE A 20 -1.01 5.32 -10.99
N GLN A 21 -2.18 4.97 -11.51
CA GLN A 21 -3.36 5.82 -11.52
C GLN A 21 -4.42 5.30 -10.56
N VAL A 22 -5.01 6.22 -9.79
CA VAL A 22 -6.13 5.91 -8.90
C VAL A 22 -7.42 6.02 -9.68
N VAL A 23 -8.15 4.92 -9.78
CA VAL A 23 -9.44 4.83 -10.46
C VAL A 23 -10.51 4.53 -9.41
N SER A 24 -11.57 5.32 -9.38
CA SER A 24 -12.74 5.01 -8.53
C SER A 24 -13.87 4.54 -9.41
N MET A 25 -14.47 3.40 -9.08
CA MET A 25 -15.64 2.88 -9.79
C MET A 25 -16.68 2.44 -8.77
N GLU A 26 -17.85 3.08 -8.77
CA GLU A 26 -19.03 2.66 -8.00
C GLU A 26 -18.80 2.41 -6.49
N GLY A 27 -17.84 3.11 -5.88
CA GLY A 27 -17.47 2.97 -4.46
C GLY A 27 -16.26 2.06 -4.21
N ASP A 28 -15.80 1.33 -5.21
CA ASP A 28 -14.57 0.57 -5.16
C ASP A 28 -13.37 1.40 -5.61
N LEU A 29 -12.28 1.28 -4.85
CA LEU A 29 -10.99 1.83 -5.23
C LEU A 29 -10.23 0.84 -6.10
N ARG A 30 -9.91 1.24 -7.32
CA ARG A 30 -9.06 0.50 -8.26
C ARG A 30 -7.76 1.25 -8.50
N LEU A 31 -6.70 0.49 -8.76
CA LEU A 31 -5.41 1.01 -9.16
C LEU A 31 -5.09 0.48 -10.55
N SER A 32 -4.90 1.40 -11.50
CA SER A 32 -4.33 1.08 -12.80
C SER A 32 -2.83 1.23 -12.69
N ILE A 33 -2.08 0.15 -12.95
CA ILE A 33 -0.62 0.15 -12.90
C ILE A 33 -0.13 -0.14 -14.30
N ASP A 34 0.57 0.83 -14.90
CA ASP A 34 1.31 0.66 -16.14
C ASP A 34 2.78 0.52 -15.78
N ALA A 35 3.40 -0.58 -16.22
CA ALA A 35 4.79 -0.87 -15.96
C ALA A 35 5.37 -1.72 -17.08
N PRO A 36 6.68 -1.59 -17.38
CA PRO A 36 7.35 -2.42 -18.37
C PRO A 36 7.39 -3.90 -17.95
N LYS A 37 7.52 -4.78 -18.95
CA LYS A 37 7.45 -6.25 -18.77
C LYS A 37 8.54 -6.85 -17.88
N ASN A 38 9.62 -6.13 -17.65
CA ASN A 38 10.69 -6.51 -16.73
C ASN A 38 10.28 -6.39 -15.26
N VAL A 39 9.19 -5.69 -14.94
CA VAL A 39 8.67 -5.53 -13.59
C VAL A 39 7.45 -6.42 -13.38
N SER A 40 7.56 -7.39 -12.47
CA SER A 40 6.46 -8.29 -12.12
C SER A 40 5.47 -7.62 -11.17
N ILE A 41 4.20 -7.51 -11.59
CA ILE A 41 3.11 -7.04 -10.74
C ILE A 41 2.31 -8.24 -10.27
N VAL A 42 2.26 -8.46 -8.95
CA VAL A 42 1.55 -9.57 -8.32
C VAL A 42 0.68 -9.06 -7.19
N ARG A 43 -0.49 -9.70 -7.00
CA ARG A 43 -1.37 -9.37 -5.87
C ARG A 43 -0.75 -9.87 -4.58
N GLY A 44 -0.93 -9.13 -3.48
CA GLY A 44 -0.29 -9.42 -2.20
C GLY A 44 -0.60 -10.83 -1.70
N GLU A 45 -1.85 -11.27 -1.81
CA GLU A 45 -2.30 -12.61 -1.40
C GLU A 45 -1.68 -13.75 -2.20
N VAL A 46 -1.17 -13.47 -3.42
CA VAL A 46 -0.44 -14.44 -4.23
C VAL A 46 1.05 -14.40 -3.89
N TYR A 47 1.60 -13.20 -3.70
CA TYR A 47 3.00 -13.02 -3.33
C TYR A 47 3.33 -13.65 -1.97
N GLU A 48 2.44 -13.48 -0.98
CA GLU A 48 2.60 -14.01 0.38
C GLU A 48 2.57 -15.55 0.45
N LYS A 49 2.16 -16.26 -0.62
CA LYS A 49 2.21 -17.73 -0.68
C LYS A 49 3.62 -18.27 -0.93
N SER A 50 4.48 -17.47 -1.55
CA SER A 50 5.83 -17.87 -1.96
C SER A 50 6.93 -17.02 -1.34
N HIS A 51 6.59 -15.87 -0.77
CA HIS A 51 7.52 -14.92 -0.17
C HIS A 51 7.02 -14.44 1.18
N ASP A 52 7.96 -14.03 2.04
CA ASP A 52 7.61 -13.37 3.29
C ASP A 52 6.96 -12.00 3.05
N LYS A 53 6.04 -11.64 3.95
CA LYS A 53 5.40 -10.34 3.94
C LYS A 53 6.46 -9.23 4.03
N PRO A 54 6.44 -8.22 3.14
CA PRO A 54 7.40 -7.13 3.19
C PRO A 54 7.47 -6.47 4.58
N ALA A 55 8.68 -6.25 5.10
CA ALA A 55 8.89 -5.67 6.44
C ALA A 55 8.30 -4.24 6.60
N CYS A 56 7.95 -3.58 5.50
CA CYS A 56 7.25 -2.30 5.52
C CYS A 56 5.74 -2.42 5.80
N LEU A 57 5.15 -3.61 5.62
CA LEU A 57 3.73 -3.90 5.85
C LEU A 57 3.47 -4.58 7.19
N SER A 58 4.51 -5.05 7.90
CA SER A 58 4.39 -5.55 9.26
C SER A 58 4.07 -4.36 10.18
N GLY A 59 2.78 -4.19 10.43
CA GLY A 59 2.26 -3.11 11.23
C GLY A 59 3.07 -2.94 12.51
N LYS A 60 3.48 -1.70 12.80
CA LYS A 60 3.66 -1.31 14.19
C LYS A 60 2.39 -1.76 14.90
N LYS A 61 2.45 -2.85 15.67
CA LYS A 61 1.54 -3.06 16.79
C LYS A 61 1.76 -1.82 17.64
N GLY A 62 0.95 -0.80 17.39
CA GLY A 62 0.82 0.36 18.24
C GLY A 62 0.37 -0.18 19.58
N ARG A 63 1.37 -0.46 20.41
CA ARG A 63 1.30 -0.75 21.82
C ARG A 63 0.58 0.45 22.43
N ARG A 64 -0.76 0.43 22.40
CA ARG A 64 -1.59 1.34 23.20
C ARG A 64 -1.58 0.79 24.62
N ASP A 65 -0.40 0.86 25.23
CA ASP A 65 -0.29 0.82 26.69
C ASP A 65 -0.53 2.24 27.18
N ARG A 66 -1.80 2.65 27.17
CA ARG A 66 -2.27 3.89 27.78
C ARG A 66 -3.55 3.59 28.53
N ARG A 67 -3.37 3.00 29.72
CA ARG A 67 -4.05 3.36 30.97
C ARG A 67 -3.71 2.33 32.07
N ALA A 68 -2.48 2.39 32.58
CA ALA A 68 -2.28 2.20 34.02
C ALA A 68 -2.37 3.60 34.63
N VAL A 69 -3.55 3.97 35.11
CA VAL A 69 -3.73 5.14 35.95
C VAL A 69 -3.42 4.64 37.37
N PRO A 70 -2.38 5.10 38.06
CA PRO A 70 -2.24 4.76 39.47
C PRO A 70 -3.35 5.49 40.22
N SER A 71 -4.17 4.70 40.92
CA SER A 71 -5.17 5.21 41.86
C SER A 71 -4.46 5.97 43.00
N PRO A 72 -5.06 7.05 43.53
CA PRO A 72 -4.55 7.73 44.73
C PRO A 72 -4.68 6.86 45.98
#